data_AF-A0A7S0BYD2-F1
#
_entry.id   AF-A0A7S0BYD2-F1
#
_cell.length_a   1.000
_cell.length_b   1.000
_cell.length_c   1.000
_cell.angle_alpha   90.00
_cell.angle_beta   90.00
_cell.angle_gamma   90.00
#
_symmetry.space_group_name_H-M   'P 1'
#
loop_
_entity.id
_entity.type
_entity.pdbx_description
1 polymer ?
#
loop_
_entity_poly.entity_id
_entity_poly.type
_entity_poly.pdbx_seq_one_letter_code
_entity_poly.pdbx_strand_id
1 'polypeptide(L)'
;VLFGVSAYGVFLNGYTCENDGGSDGGSAGAGAGNGHPTHVWIGIRDESKATWPGRMDCMVAGGLAAGMLPREAMVMECAEEAGIPSNLANTMKPVSAVSYTGFNDDEW
;
A
#
# COMPACT_ATOMS: atom_id res chain seq x y z
N VAL A 1 5.45 5.51 19.80
CA VAL A 1 4.36 5.09 20.73
C VAL A 1 4.84 5.23 22.17
N LEU A 2 4.12 5.97 23.02
CA LEU A 2 4.59 6.36 24.36
C LEU A 2 4.59 5.21 25.39
N PHE A 3 3.67 4.25 25.27
CA PHE A 3 3.45 3.18 26.25
C PHE A 3 3.84 1.78 25.75
N GLY A 4 4.52 1.67 24.60
CA GLY A 4 4.88 0.37 24.03
C GLY A 4 3.70 -0.51 23.60
N VAL A 5 2.50 0.06 23.48
CA VAL A 5 1.32 -0.63 22.96
C VAL A 5 1.50 -0.97 21.48
N SER A 6 1.02 -2.15 21.07
CA SER A 6 1.01 -2.54 19.66
C SER A 6 0.22 -1.52 18.84
N ALA A 7 0.86 -1.01 17.78
CA ALA A 7 0.21 -0.21 16.76
C ALA A 7 0.00 -1.08 15.51
N TYR A 8 -1.05 -0.77 14.76
CA TYR A 8 -1.39 -1.45 13.53
C TYR A 8 -1.48 -0.43 12.39
N GLY A 9 -1.19 -0.88 11.19
CA GLY A 9 -1.26 -0.08 9.97
C GLY A 9 -1.59 -0.96 8.78
N VAL A 10 -1.90 -0.31 7.67
CA VAL A 10 -2.23 -0.94 6.39
C VAL A 10 -1.29 -0.38 5.32
N PHE A 11 -0.84 -1.25 4.42
CA PHE A 11 0.15 -0.91 3.38
C PHE A 11 -0.27 -1.56 2.06
N LEU A 12 -0.20 -0.79 0.96
CA LEU A 12 -0.57 -1.25 -0.38
C LEU A 12 0.63 -1.22 -1.32
N ASN A 13 0.89 -2.35 -1.96
CA ASN A 13 1.79 -2.43 -3.11
C ASN A 13 0.98 -2.29 -4.39
N GLY A 14 1.25 -1.23 -5.17
CA GLY A 14 0.71 -1.07 -6.51
C GLY A 14 1.76 -1.40 -7.57
N TYR A 15 1.37 -2.19 -8.56
CA TYR A 15 2.28 -2.63 -9.62
C TYR A 15 1.56 -2.78 -10.95
N THR A 16 2.32 -2.75 -12.05
CA THR A 16 1.85 -3.11 -13.38
C THR A 16 2.37 -4.49 -13.76
N CYS A 17 1.60 -5.24 -14.53
CA CYS A 17 2.03 -6.49 -15.16
C CYS A 17 2.17 -6.29 -16.66
N GLU A 18 3.18 -6.93 -17.25
CA GLU A 18 3.19 -7.18 -18.69
C GLU A 18 2.77 -8.62 -18.95
N ASN A 19 1.91 -8.82 -19.95
CA ASN A 19 1.61 -10.15 -20.43
C ASN A 19 2.82 -10.66 -21.21
N ASP A 20 3.23 -11.90 -20.97
CA ASP A 20 4.23 -12.58 -21.78
C ASP A 20 3.66 -12.86 -23.19
N GLY A 21 3.55 -11.84 -24.04
CA GLY A 21 3.36 -11.93 -25.49
C GLY A 21 2.14 -12.68 -26.06
N GLY A 22 1.20 -13.17 -25.25
CA GLY A 22 0.00 -13.87 -25.73
C GLY A 22 -1.03 -12.92 -26.33
N SER A 23 -1.27 -13.02 -27.63
CA SER A 23 -2.10 -12.16 -28.51
C SER A 23 -3.62 -12.19 -28.29
N ASP A 24 -4.10 -12.40 -27.06
CA ASP A 24 -5.53 -12.58 -26.81
C ASP A 24 -6.06 -11.34 -26.08
N GLY A 25 -6.79 -10.49 -26.82
CA GLY A 25 -7.34 -9.19 -26.41
C GLY A 25 -8.38 -9.19 -25.29
N GLY A 26 -8.08 -9.82 -24.16
CA GLY A 26 -8.87 -9.78 -22.94
C GLY A 26 -8.53 -8.54 -22.11
N SER A 27 -9.53 -7.68 -21.87
CA SER A 27 -9.49 -6.59 -20.91
C SER A 27 -8.91 -7.07 -19.57
N ALA A 28 -7.76 -6.53 -19.20
CA ALA A 28 -7.07 -6.83 -17.94
C ALA A 28 -7.91 -6.31 -16.77
N GLY A 29 -8.76 -7.17 -16.22
CA GLY A 29 -9.39 -6.96 -14.92
C GLY A 29 -8.31 -6.94 -13.83
N ALA A 30 -8.50 -6.09 -12.83
CA ALA A 30 -7.58 -5.79 -11.73
C ALA A 30 -7.36 -6.97 -10.75
N GLY A 31 -6.79 -8.06 -11.25
CA GLY A 31 -6.46 -9.23 -10.46
C GLY A 31 -5.63 -10.22 -11.23
N ALA A 32 -4.31 -10.01 -11.27
CA ALA A 32 -3.29 -10.96 -11.70
C ALA A 32 -3.75 -11.86 -12.87
N GLY A 33 -3.89 -11.27 -14.06
CA GLY A 33 -3.73 -12.05 -15.29
C GLY A 33 -2.33 -12.68 -15.30
N ASN A 34 -2.09 -13.66 -16.16
CA ASN A 34 -0.86 -14.47 -16.24
C ASN A 34 0.45 -13.68 -16.56
N GLY A 35 0.49 -12.37 -16.32
CA GLY A 35 1.66 -11.52 -16.50
C GLY A 35 2.49 -11.36 -15.22
N HIS A 36 3.80 -11.19 -15.39
CA HIS A 36 4.73 -10.94 -14.29
C HIS A 36 4.75 -9.43 -13.94
N PRO A 37 4.96 -9.04 -12.67
CA PRO A 37 5.11 -7.64 -12.29
C PRO A 37 6.33 -7.01 -12.98
N THR A 38 6.17 -5.84 -13.59
CA THR A 38 7.26 -5.13 -14.29
C THR A 38 7.67 -3.83 -13.61
N HIS A 39 6.71 -3.11 -13.02
CA HIS A 39 6.96 -1.85 -12.34
C HIS A 39 6.17 -1.78 -11.04
N VAL A 40 6.72 -1.07 -10.06
CA VAL A 40 6.09 -0.80 -8.76
C VAL A 40 5.96 0.71 -8.58
N TRP A 41 4.85 1.14 -8.00
CA TRP A 41 4.66 2.52 -7.57
C TRP A 41 5.25 2.71 -6.18
N ILE A 42 6.16 3.68 -6.06
CA ILE A 42 6.80 4.08 -4.82
C ILE A 42 6.40 5.53 -4.53
N GLY A 43 5.82 5.76 -3.36
CA GLY A 43 5.50 7.11 -2.88
C GLY A 43 6.76 7.83 -2.40
N ILE A 44 6.79 9.15 -2.51
CA ILE A 44 7.73 10.00 -1.79
C ILE A 44 6.94 10.78 -0.75
N ARG A 45 7.31 10.64 0.51
CA ARG A 45 6.61 11.27 1.63
C ARG A 45 6.77 12.79 1.55
N ASP A 46 5.67 13.50 1.82
CA ASP A 46 5.69 14.95 1.92
C ASP A 46 6.68 15.41 3.00
N GLU A 47 7.40 16.50 2.73
CA GLU A 47 8.39 17.08 3.64
C GLU A 47 7.79 17.57 4.96
N SER A 48 6.47 17.80 5.01
CA SER A 48 5.75 18.22 6.20
C SER A 48 5.38 17.07 7.14
N LYS A 49 5.62 15.81 6.76
CA LYS A 49 5.26 14.66 7.62
C LYS A 49 6.17 14.63 8.85
N ALA A 50 5.57 14.48 10.02
CA ALA A 50 6.29 14.47 11.30
C ALA A 50 7.29 13.31 11.42
N THR A 51 7.04 12.21 10.71
CA THR A 51 7.94 11.04 10.65
C THR A 51 8.43 10.85 9.23
N TRP A 52 9.75 10.71 9.10
CA TRP A 52 10.42 10.32 7.85
C TRP A 52 10.06 11.18 6.62
N PRO A 53 10.19 12.53 6.70
CA PRO A 53 9.93 13.42 5.57
C PRO A 53 10.89 13.12 4.39
N GLY A 54 10.39 13.25 3.15
CA GLY A 54 11.17 13.06 1.92
C GLY A 54 11.60 11.62 1.61
N ARG A 55 11.25 10.63 2.46
CA ARG A 55 11.63 9.23 2.26
C ARG A 55 10.69 8.51 1.31
N MET A 56 11.18 7.42 0.72
CA MET A 56 10.37 6.49 -0.07
C MET A 56 9.38 5.74 0.83
N ASP A 57 8.20 5.47 0.29
CA ASP A 57 7.10 4.76 0.95
C ASP A 57 6.42 3.78 -0.02
N CYS A 58 5.53 2.95 0.51
CA CYS A 58 4.59 2.18 -0.32
C CYS A 58 3.72 3.12 -1.18
N MET A 59 2.94 2.54 -2.11
CA MET A 59 2.03 3.36 -2.94
C MET A 59 1.00 4.10 -2.08
N VAL A 60 0.47 3.42 -1.05
CA VAL A 60 -0.47 3.94 -0.06
C VAL A 60 -0.17 3.28 1.28
N ALA A 61 -0.13 4.06 2.37
CA ALA A 61 0.08 3.53 3.71
C ALA A 61 -0.65 4.35 4.78
N GLY A 62 -1.26 3.68 5.75
CA GLY A 62 -2.09 4.35 6.75
C GLY A 62 -2.08 3.68 8.11
N GLY A 63 -2.46 4.44 9.13
CA GLY A 63 -2.68 3.92 10.47
C GLY A 63 -4.02 3.17 10.56
N LEU A 64 -4.09 2.09 11.33
CA LEU A 64 -5.34 1.38 11.57
C LEU A 64 -5.99 1.88 12.86
N ALA A 65 -7.09 2.63 12.73
CA ALA A 65 -7.86 3.13 13.85
C ALA A 65 -8.58 2.00 14.61
N ALA A 66 -8.80 2.20 15.91
CA ALA A 66 -9.52 1.22 16.74
C ALA A 66 -10.96 1.03 16.23
N GLY A 67 -11.38 -0.23 16.08
CA GLY A 67 -12.72 -0.59 15.61
C GLY A 67 -12.93 -0.54 14.09
N MET A 68 -11.90 -0.17 13.32
CA MET A 68 -11.95 -0.11 11.85
C MET A 68 -11.41 -1.40 11.23
N LEU A 69 -12.02 -1.86 10.13
CA LEU A 69 -11.49 -3.00 9.39
C LEU A 69 -10.32 -2.56 8.50
N PRO A 70 -9.24 -3.38 8.34
CA PRO A 70 -8.11 -3.03 7.48
C PRO A 70 -8.49 -2.66 6.04
N ARG A 71 -9.50 -3.34 5.49
CA ARG A 71 -10.01 -3.04 4.14
C ARG A 71 -10.65 -1.65 4.07
N GLU A 72 -11.41 -1.25 5.08
CA GLU A 72 -12.05 0.07 5.13
C GLU A 72 -11.01 1.17 5.23
N ALA A 73 -10.05 1.00 6.14
CA ALA A 73 -8.90 1.91 6.28
C ALA A 73 -8.18 2.08 4.94
N MET A 74 -7.81 0.97 4.29
CA MET A 74 -7.05 1.04 3.05
C MET A 74 -7.84 1.69 1.90
N VAL A 75 -9.16 1.48 1.78
CA VAL A 75 -9.97 2.17 0.75
C VAL A 75 -9.99 3.68 0.97
N MET A 76 -10.04 4.14 2.22
CA MET A 76 -10.00 5.59 2.53
C MET A 76 -8.63 6.19 2.25
N GLU A 77 -7.55 5.54 2.70
CA GLU A 77 -6.17 5.98 2.47
C GLU A 77 -5.84 6.00 0.96
N CYS A 78 -6.35 5.03 0.20
CA CYS A 78 -6.22 5.01 -1.26
C CYS A 78 -6.75 6.29 -1.93
N ALA A 79 -7.89 6.80 -1.44
CA ALA A 79 -8.47 8.03 -1.96
C ALA A 79 -7.70 9.27 -1.49
N GLU A 80 -7.26 9.31 -0.23
CA GLU A 80 -6.56 10.45 0.37
C GLU A 80 -5.15 10.63 -0.20
N GLU A 81 -4.36 9.55 -0.28
CA GLU A 81 -2.93 9.65 -0.59
C GLU A 81 -2.61 9.54 -2.08
N ALA A 82 -3.41 8.79 -2.83
CA ALA A 82 -3.13 8.48 -4.23
C ALA A 82 -4.28 8.82 -5.19
N GLY A 83 -5.40 9.35 -4.68
CA GLY A 83 -6.58 9.64 -5.50
C GLY A 83 -7.17 8.41 -6.18
N ILE A 84 -6.92 7.21 -5.66
CA ILE A 84 -7.38 5.95 -6.23
C ILE A 84 -8.89 5.82 -5.96
N PRO A 85 -9.72 5.68 -7.01
CA PRO A 85 -11.16 5.57 -6.83
C PRO A 85 -11.54 4.23 -6.20
N SER A 86 -12.63 4.22 -5.43
CA SER A 86 -13.07 3.05 -4.66
C SER A 86 -13.34 1.81 -5.52
N ASN A 87 -13.80 1.97 -6.76
CA ASN A 87 -14.01 0.85 -7.67
C ASN A 87 -12.71 0.09 -7.97
N LEU A 88 -11.57 0.79 -8.05
CA LEU A 88 -10.25 0.18 -8.20
C LEU A 88 -9.69 -0.29 -6.85
N ALA A 89 -9.77 0.53 -5.81
CA ALA A 89 -9.27 0.14 -4.47
C ALA A 89 -9.94 -1.15 -3.97
N ASN A 90 -11.22 -1.37 -4.29
CA ASN A 90 -11.93 -2.58 -3.87
C ASN A 90 -11.41 -3.88 -4.51
N THR A 91 -10.65 -3.82 -5.61
CA THR A 91 -10.07 -5.01 -6.25
C THR A 91 -8.79 -5.49 -5.57
N MET A 92 -8.28 -4.74 -4.58
CA MET A 92 -7.09 -5.12 -3.83
C MET A 92 -7.28 -6.45 -3.08
N LYS A 93 -6.19 -7.23 -3.03
CA LYS A 93 -6.14 -8.54 -2.37
C LYS A 93 -5.26 -8.45 -1.12
N PRO A 94 -5.74 -8.89 0.05
CA PRO A 94 -4.87 -9.04 1.22
C PRO A 94 -3.87 -10.16 0.97
N VAL A 95 -2.60 -9.96 1.33
CA VAL A 95 -1.52 -10.91 1.03
C VAL A 95 -0.80 -11.44 2.27
N SER A 96 -0.47 -10.59 3.25
CA SER A 96 0.25 -10.98 4.46
C SER A 96 0.21 -9.85 5.50
N ALA A 97 0.84 -10.07 6.65
CA ALA A 97 1.12 -9.08 7.69
C ALA A 97 2.58 -9.21 8.17
N VAL A 98 3.16 -8.08 8.57
CA VAL A 98 4.52 -8.01 9.14
C VAL A 98 4.42 -7.43 10.55
N SER A 99 5.14 -8.02 11.50
CA SER A 99 5.23 -7.55 12.88
C SER A 99 6.69 -7.36 13.25
N TYR A 100 7.01 -6.23 13.87
CA TYR A 100 8.34 -5.90 14.35
C TYR A 100 8.25 -5.14 15.68
N THR A 101 9.36 -5.14 16.42
CA THR A 101 9.50 -4.39 17.67
C THR A 101 10.85 -3.69 17.68
N GLY A 102 10.94 -2.58 18.41
CA GLY A 102 12.13 -1.73 18.39
C GLY A 102 11.97 -0.62 17.35
N PHE A 103 12.28 0.60 17.76
CA PHE A 103 12.33 1.78 16.91
C PHE A 103 13.74 2.33 17.12
N ASN A 104 14.58 2.26 16.09
CA ASN A 104 15.85 2.97 16.07
C ASN A 104 15.66 4.15 15.11
N ASP A 105 15.69 5.36 15.64
CA ASP A 105 15.73 6.57 14.80
C ASP A 105 17.16 6.81 14.24
N ASP A 106 18.11 5.98 14.62
CA ASP A 106 19.56 6.21 14.53
C ASP A 106 20.24 5.37 13.43
N GLU A 107 19.72 5.37 12.20
CA GLU A 107 20.30 4.73 10.99
C GLU A 107 19.92 3.25 10.76
N TRP A 108 18.95 3.06 9.85
CA TRP A 108 18.57 1.82 9.15
C TRP A 108 17.98 0.67 9.99
#